data_AF-A0A0C9X1R0-F1
#
_entry.id   AF-A0A0C9X1R0-F1
#
_cell.length_a   1.000
_cell.length_b   1.000
_cell.length_c   1.000
_cell.angle_alpha   90.00
_cell.angle_beta   90.00
_cell.angle_gamma   90.00
#
_symmetry.space_group_name_H-M   'P 1'
#
loop_
_entity.id
_entity.type
_entity.pdbx_description
1 polymer ?
#
loop_
_entity_poly.entity_id
_entity_poly.type
_entity_poly.pdbx_seq_one_letter_code
_entity_poly.pdbx_strand_id
1 'polypeptide(L)'
;MLIGERQRLGIRSLNKLSEYHLRFQAVTSYLLEKKLIGEVEQFNTFVRSFSPTFWKDISRCLQVKYPDHYPDLPYKISKVYEAARFVLHGLPTGSGAIPIPAFPPQKSSPSPTSYMPTPSQPVDSPPTIKAEQLGSILTEFTKSIVEALKQANSSDNRTFHS
;
A
#
# COMPACT_ATOMS: atom_id res chain seq x y z
N MET A 1 23.92 21.94 8.01
CA MET A 1 23.46 21.47 6.68
C MET A 1 22.31 20.48 6.89
N LEU A 2 21.08 20.97 7.14
CA LEU A 2 19.96 20.14 7.66
C LEU A 2 18.85 19.87 6.61
N ILE A 3 19.05 20.34 5.38
CA ILE A 3 18.06 20.26 4.30
C ILE A 3 18.20 18.96 3.50
N GLY A 4 19.39 18.34 3.50
CA GLY A 4 19.63 17.06 2.82
C GLY A 4 19.09 15.83 3.55
N GLU A 5 19.06 15.82 4.89
CA GLU A 5 18.58 14.65 5.65
C GLU A 5 17.06 14.47 5.58
N ARG A 6 16.29 15.57 5.55
CA ARG A 6 14.83 15.51 5.40
C ARG A 6 14.39 15.12 3.99
N GLN A 7 15.15 15.46 2.95
CA GLN A 7 14.88 14.97 1.59
C GLN A 7 15.12 13.46 1.44
N ARG A 8 16.03 12.87 2.23
CA ARG A 8 16.38 11.44 2.13
C ARG A 8 15.35 10.51 2.76
N LEU A 9 14.56 11.01 3.72
CA LEU A 9 13.58 10.19 4.43
C LEU A 9 12.36 9.85 3.59
N GLY A 10 12.05 10.62 2.55
CA GLY A 10 10.91 10.37 1.66
C GLY A 10 9.57 10.25 2.42
N ILE A 11 8.48 10.05 1.68
CA ILE A 11 7.21 9.70 2.28
C ILE A 11 7.27 8.21 2.66
N ARG A 12 7.77 7.89 3.86
CA ARG A 12 7.91 6.52 4.39
C ARG A 12 6.91 6.17 5.48
N SER A 13 6.01 7.08 5.83
CA SER A 13 4.98 6.84 6.83
C SER A 13 3.64 7.35 6.35
N LEU A 14 2.58 6.68 6.79
CA LEU A 14 1.20 7.03 6.44
C LEU A 14 0.88 8.46 6.86
N ASN A 15 1.33 8.89 8.06
CA ASN A 15 1.11 10.25 8.54
C ASN A 15 1.72 11.29 7.58
N LYS A 16 2.95 11.05 7.10
CA LYS A 16 3.61 11.95 6.15
C LYS A 16 2.97 11.94 4.77
N LEU A 17 2.44 10.80 4.33
CA LEU A 17 1.69 10.70 3.07
C LEU A 17 0.40 11.52 3.15
N SER A 18 -0.38 11.34 4.22
CA SER A 18 -1.63 12.07 4.44
C SER A 18 -1.40 13.57 4.56
N GLU A 19 -0.41 13.99 5.36
CA GLU A 19 -0.03 15.40 5.51
C GLU A 19 0.35 16.02 4.17
N TYR A 20 1.18 15.33 3.38
CA TYR A 20 1.58 15.78 2.06
C TYR A 20 0.38 15.88 1.10
N HIS A 21 -0.46 14.84 1.03
CA HIS A 21 -1.63 14.80 0.15
C HIS A 21 -2.58 15.98 0.41
N LEU A 22 -2.91 16.24 1.67
CA LEU A 22 -3.80 17.34 2.05
C LEU A 22 -3.21 18.70 1.68
N ARG A 23 -1.94 18.95 2.01
CA ARG A 23 -1.25 20.22 1.67
C ARG A 23 -1.14 20.41 0.16
N PHE A 24 -0.76 19.35 -0.57
CA PHE A 24 -0.64 19.37 -2.01
C PHE A 24 -1.99 19.67 -2.67
N GLN A 25 -3.06 19.00 -2.23
CA GLN A 25 -4.40 19.22 -2.76
C GLN A 25 -4.92 20.62 -2.46
N ALA A 26 -4.69 21.15 -1.26
CA ALA A 26 -5.09 22.52 -0.90
C ALA A 26 -4.48 23.56 -1.85
N VAL A 27 -3.19 23.45 -2.17
CA VAL A 27 -2.50 24.38 -3.08
C VAL A 27 -2.93 24.14 -4.53
N THR A 28 -2.89 22.89 -5.00
CA THR A 28 -3.10 22.59 -6.41
C THR A 28 -4.56 22.71 -6.85
N SER A 29 -5.53 22.56 -5.95
CA SER A 29 -6.95 22.80 -6.29
C SER A 29 -7.18 24.25 -6.67
N TYR A 30 -6.58 25.19 -5.92
CA TYR A 30 -6.63 26.61 -6.25
C TYR A 30 -5.93 26.91 -7.59
N LEU A 31 -4.74 26.34 -7.82
CA LEU A 31 -4.00 26.56 -9.07
C LEU A 31 -4.73 26.00 -10.30
N LEU A 32 -5.42 24.85 -10.15
CA LEU A 32 -6.22 24.23 -11.20
C LEU A 32 -7.47 25.07 -11.51
N GLU A 33 -8.15 25.58 -10.48
CA GLU A 33 -9.31 26.48 -10.63
C GLU A 33 -8.92 27.76 -11.39
N LYS A 34 -7.74 28.31 -11.09
CA LYS A 34 -7.18 29.47 -11.79
C LYS A 34 -6.55 29.14 -13.15
N LYS A 35 -6.59 27.88 -13.59
CA LYS A 35 -5.95 27.37 -14.81
C LYS A 35 -4.47 27.75 -14.92
N LEU A 36 -3.78 27.86 -13.78
CA LEU A 36 -2.35 28.15 -13.71
C LEU A 36 -1.50 26.89 -13.92
N ILE A 37 -2.06 25.72 -13.62
CA ILE A 37 -1.47 24.41 -13.90
C ILE A 37 -2.52 23.49 -14.51
N GLY A 38 -2.10 22.51 -15.31
CA GLY A 38 -2.96 21.45 -15.83
C GLY A 38 -2.99 20.19 -14.96
N GLU A 39 -3.91 19.26 -15.25
CA GLU A 39 -4.00 17.97 -14.53
C GLU A 39 -2.74 17.12 -14.68
N VAL A 40 -2.12 17.13 -15.87
CA VAL A 40 -0.85 16.41 -16.13
C VAL A 40 0.29 16.99 -15.30
N GLU A 41 0.36 18.32 -15.18
CA GLU A 41 1.39 19.01 -14.40
C GLU A 41 1.19 18.77 -12.89
N GLN A 42 -0.05 18.80 -12.42
CA GLN A 42 -0.42 18.41 -11.06
C GLN A 42 0.03 16.97 -10.78
N PHE A 43 -0.30 16.02 -11.66
CA PHE A 43 0.12 14.63 -11.52
C PHE A 43 1.65 14.48 -11.47
N ASN A 44 2.37 15.07 -12.42
CA ASN A 44 3.83 14.99 -12.48
C ASN A 44 4.48 15.60 -11.24
N THR A 45 3.95 16.72 -10.73
CA THR A 45 4.44 17.35 -9.50
C THR A 45 4.20 16.45 -8.28
N PHE A 46 3.03 15.81 -8.21
CA PHE A 46 2.71 14.86 -7.15
C PHE A 46 3.67 13.66 -7.17
N VAL A 47 3.88 13.06 -8.34
CA VAL A 47 4.75 11.90 -8.51
C VAL A 47 6.21 12.22 -8.19
N ARG A 48 6.68 13.41 -8.60
CA ARG A 48 8.06 13.87 -8.36
C ARG A 48 8.42 14.00 -6.88
N SER A 49 7.43 14.11 -6.00
CA SER A 49 7.66 14.17 -4.55
C SER A 49 8.06 12.82 -3.93
N PHE A 50 7.80 11.71 -4.63
CA PHE A 50 8.13 10.37 -4.16
C PHE A 50 9.57 10.00 -4.51
N SER A 51 10.17 9.12 -3.70
CA SER A 51 11.44 8.51 -4.10
C SER A 51 11.21 7.59 -5.30
N PRO A 52 12.20 7.43 -6.20
CA PRO A 52 12.06 6.55 -7.36
C PRO A 52 11.71 5.10 -7.00
N THR A 53 12.20 4.61 -5.86
CA THR A 53 11.87 3.28 -5.34
C THR A 53 10.41 3.17 -4.93
N PHE A 54 9.92 4.12 -4.15
CA PHE A 54 8.54 4.13 -3.67
C PHE A 54 7.55 4.32 -4.82
N TRP A 55 7.89 5.16 -5.80
CA TRP A 55 7.07 5.32 -7.00
C TRP A 55 6.96 4.01 -7.81
N LYS A 56 8.03 3.22 -7.92
CA LYS A 56 7.96 1.92 -8.63
C LYS A 56 6.95 0.97 -7.97
N ASP A 57 6.93 0.92 -6.63
CA ASP A 57 5.96 0.09 -5.90
C ASP A 57 4.52 0.60 -6.07
N ILE A 58 4.32 1.92 -6.03
CA ILE A 58 3.02 2.56 -6.29
C ILE A 58 2.55 2.28 -7.71
N SER A 59 3.43 2.44 -8.70
CA SER A 59 3.13 2.21 -10.11
C SER A 59 2.73 0.75 -10.37
N ARG A 60 3.42 -0.20 -9.73
CA ARG A 60 3.05 -1.62 -9.79
C ARG A 60 1.66 -1.86 -9.21
N CYS A 61 1.36 -1.28 -8.05
CA CYS A 61 0.03 -1.38 -7.44
C CYS A 61 -1.06 -0.79 -8.36
N LEU A 62 -0.79 0.34 -9.00
CA LEU A 62 -1.70 0.98 -9.96
C LEU A 62 -1.95 0.11 -11.20
N GLN A 63 -0.91 -0.48 -11.79
CA GLN A 63 -1.05 -1.34 -12.97
C GLN A 63 -1.85 -2.61 -12.68
N VAL A 64 -1.65 -3.21 -11.50
CA VAL A 64 -2.44 -4.38 -11.07
C VAL A 64 -3.91 -4.01 -10.84
N LYS A 65 -4.18 -2.82 -10.29
CA LYS A 65 -5.55 -2.37 -9.97
C LYS A 65 -6.29 -1.80 -11.18
N TYR A 66 -5.56 -1.29 -12.17
CA TYR A 66 -6.07 -0.61 -13.36
C TYR A 66 -5.34 -1.13 -14.61
N PRO A 67 -5.57 -2.38 -15.03
CA PRO A 67 -4.86 -2.98 -16.15
C PRO A 67 -5.16 -2.30 -17.49
N ASP A 68 -6.38 -1.77 -17.66
CA ASP A 68 -6.81 -1.10 -18.90
C ASP A 68 -6.40 0.38 -18.96
N HIS A 69 -5.59 0.86 -17.99
CA HIS A 69 -5.15 2.25 -17.96
C HIS A 69 -4.04 2.52 -18.98
N TYR A 70 -4.23 3.54 -19.82
CA TYR A 70 -3.25 3.89 -20.84
C TYR A 70 -2.00 4.55 -20.22
N PRO A 71 -0.77 4.11 -20.57
CA PRO A 71 0.45 4.53 -19.89
C PRO A 71 0.74 6.04 -20.00
N ASP A 72 0.30 6.70 -21.08
CA ASP A 72 0.53 8.14 -21.27
C ASP A 72 -0.51 9.01 -20.56
N LEU A 73 -1.60 8.43 -20.04
CA LEU A 73 -2.60 9.17 -19.30
C LEU A 73 -2.21 9.27 -17.81
N PRO A 74 -2.29 10.45 -17.19
CA PRO A 74 -2.06 10.57 -15.76
C PRO A 74 -3.14 9.81 -14.98
N TYR A 75 -2.74 9.16 -13.89
CA TYR A 75 -3.71 8.64 -12.93
C TYR A 75 -4.31 9.81 -12.13
N LYS A 76 -5.58 9.69 -11.74
CA LYS A 76 -6.16 10.63 -10.75
C LYS A 76 -5.35 10.58 -9.46
N ILE A 77 -5.05 11.74 -8.88
CA ILE A 77 -4.26 11.86 -7.63
C ILE A 77 -4.80 10.97 -6.52
N SER A 78 -6.13 10.86 -6.39
CA SER A 78 -6.77 9.99 -5.40
C SER A 78 -6.41 8.51 -5.58
N LYS A 79 -6.29 8.02 -6.82
CA LYS A 79 -5.87 6.64 -7.09
C LYS A 79 -4.43 6.41 -6.70
N VAL A 80 -3.56 7.38 -6.99
CA VAL A 80 -2.15 7.34 -6.61
C VAL A 80 -2.00 7.35 -5.09
N TYR A 81 -2.77 8.20 -4.39
CA TYR A 81 -2.78 8.27 -2.94
C TYR A 81 -3.22 6.94 -2.31
N GLU A 82 -4.32 6.35 -2.77
CA GLU A 82 -4.79 5.05 -2.27
C GLU A 82 -3.79 3.92 -2.54
N ALA A 83 -3.13 3.92 -3.69
CA ALA A 83 -2.05 2.98 -3.99
C ALA A 83 -0.83 3.20 -3.08
N ALA A 84 -0.44 4.44 -2.80
CA ALA A 84 0.64 4.76 -1.88
C ALA A 84 0.33 4.33 -0.44
N ARG A 85 -0.91 4.51 0.01
CA ARG A 85 -1.37 3.97 1.30
C ARG A 85 -1.24 2.46 1.34
N PHE A 86 -1.68 1.77 0.29
CA PHE A 86 -1.60 0.32 0.21
C PHE A 86 -0.16 -0.19 0.29
N VAL A 87 0.77 0.44 -0.45
CA VAL A 87 2.21 0.10 -0.39
C VAL A 87 2.77 0.30 1.02
N LEU A 88 2.40 1.39 1.70
CA LEU A 88 2.84 1.66 3.08
C LEU A 88 2.23 0.72 4.13
N HIS A 89 1.03 0.18 3.89
CA HIS A 89 0.37 -0.77 4.79
C HIS A 89 0.94 -2.19 4.71
N GLY A 90 1.86 -2.46 3.78
CA GLY A 90 2.65 -3.70 3.78
C GLY A 90 2.14 -4.76 2.82
N LEU A 91 2.09 -4.46 1.51
CA LEU A 91 2.41 -5.51 0.56
C LEU A 91 3.94 -5.62 0.52
N PRO A 92 4.55 -6.71 0.98
CA PRO A 92 5.98 -6.92 0.78
C PRO A 92 6.21 -7.07 -0.72
N THR A 93 6.63 -6.00 -1.40
CA THR A 93 7.38 -6.13 -2.65
C THR A 93 8.84 -6.50 -2.32
N GLY A 94 9.00 -7.46 -1.42
CA GLY A 94 10.24 -8.20 -1.28
C GLY A 94 10.41 -9.03 -2.54
N SER A 95 11.44 -8.70 -3.32
CA SER A 95 12.14 -9.57 -4.26
C SER A 95 11.68 -11.04 -4.25
N GLY A 96 10.69 -11.35 -5.07
CA GLY A 96 10.20 -12.70 -5.31
C GLY A 96 9.72 -12.72 -6.75
N ALA A 97 10.35 -13.55 -7.56
CA ALA A 97 10.12 -13.67 -8.98
C ALA A 97 8.63 -13.56 -9.33
N ILE A 98 8.29 -12.61 -10.20
CA ILE A 98 7.17 -12.82 -11.12
C ILE A 98 7.41 -14.19 -11.76
N PRO A 99 6.49 -15.17 -11.62
CA PRO A 99 6.50 -16.28 -12.55
C PRO A 99 6.19 -15.64 -13.90
N ILE A 100 7.23 -15.45 -14.70
CA ILE A 100 7.07 -15.30 -16.14
C ILE A 100 6.19 -16.49 -16.53
N PRO A 101 5.03 -16.31 -17.18
CA PRO A 101 4.38 -17.42 -17.85
C PRO A 101 5.41 -17.87 -18.90
N ALA A 102 6.15 -18.92 -18.57
CA ALA A 102 7.09 -19.52 -19.50
C ALA A 102 6.24 -19.99 -20.67
N PHE A 103 6.27 -19.25 -21.78
CA PHE A 103 5.88 -19.80 -23.05
C PHE A 103 6.70 -21.08 -23.22
N PRO A 104 6.07 -22.26 -23.32
CA PRO A 104 6.81 -23.49 -23.42
C PRO A 104 7.66 -23.42 -24.71
N PRO A 105 8.96 -23.78 -24.67
CA PRO A 105 9.70 -23.95 -25.90
C PRO A 105 9.04 -25.08 -26.69
N GLN A 106 8.49 -24.72 -27.85
CA GLN A 106 7.91 -25.64 -28.81
C GLN A 106 9.01 -26.63 -29.23
N LYS A 107 8.99 -27.84 -28.67
CA LYS A 107 9.87 -28.94 -29.06
C LYS A 107 9.08 -29.94 -29.92
N SER A 108 9.62 -30.15 -31.11
CA SER A 108 9.14 -31.02 -32.17
C SER A 108 9.03 -32.50 -31.72
N SER A 109 7.86 -33.09 -32.01
CA SER A 109 7.54 -34.51 -32.33
C SER A 109 8.01 -35.69 -31.45
N PRO A 110 7.24 -36.80 -31.39
CA PRO A 110 7.26 -37.77 -30.29
C PRO A 110 8.03 -39.06 -30.60
N SER A 111 8.46 -39.78 -29.56
CA SER A 111 8.62 -41.25 -29.57
C SER A 111 8.47 -41.80 -28.13
N PRO A 112 7.83 -42.97 -27.92
CA PRO A 112 7.34 -43.42 -26.60
C PRO A 112 8.24 -44.48 -25.94
N THR A 113 7.85 -44.87 -24.71
CA THR A 113 8.34 -46.00 -23.87
C THR A 113 9.41 -45.54 -22.84
N SER A 114 9.32 -45.76 -21.52
CA SER A 114 8.78 -46.88 -20.73
C SER A 114 8.36 -46.41 -19.33
N TYR A 115 7.42 -47.17 -18.75
CA TYR A 115 6.80 -47.03 -17.44
C TYR A 115 7.76 -47.24 -16.24
N MET A 116 7.51 -46.51 -15.16
CA MET A 116 7.60 -46.98 -13.76
C MET A 116 6.70 -46.08 -12.88
N PRO A 117 5.73 -46.62 -12.11
CA PRO A 117 4.92 -45.84 -11.19
C PRO A 117 5.30 -46.12 -9.72
N THR A 118 5.46 -45.08 -8.88
CA THR A 118 5.18 -45.07 -7.41
C THR A 118 5.64 -43.74 -6.78
N PRO A 119 5.14 -43.32 -5.60
CA PRO A 119 3.76 -43.16 -5.15
C PRO A 119 3.46 -41.73 -4.61
N SER A 120 2.18 -41.42 -4.48
CA SER A 120 1.57 -40.20 -3.94
C SER A 120 2.12 -39.76 -2.58
N GLN A 121 2.35 -38.44 -2.41
CA GLN A 121 2.40 -37.80 -1.09
C GLN A 121 1.55 -36.51 -1.06
N PRO A 122 1.03 -36.14 0.13
CA PRO A 122 -0.23 -35.45 0.31
C PRO A 122 -0.09 -33.93 0.34
N VAL A 123 -1.21 -33.29 0.00
CA VAL A 123 -1.58 -31.90 0.26
C VAL A 123 -1.00 -31.34 1.57
N ASP A 124 -0.30 -30.22 1.50
CA ASP A 124 -0.04 -29.37 2.67
C ASP A 124 -0.71 -28.01 2.45
N SER A 125 -1.32 -27.52 3.52
CA SER A 125 -2.42 -26.55 3.51
C SER A 125 -1.91 -25.11 3.41
N PRO A 126 -2.68 -24.16 2.82
CA PRO A 126 -2.38 -22.74 2.98
C PRO A 126 -2.61 -22.31 4.45
N PRO A 127 -1.89 -21.29 4.95
CA PRO A 127 -1.98 -20.85 6.35
C PRO A 127 -3.37 -20.26 6.63
N THR A 128 -4.23 -21.04 7.25
CA THR A 128 -5.52 -20.57 7.79
C THR A 128 -5.24 -19.69 8.99
N ILE A 129 -5.27 -18.36 8.80
CA ILE A 129 -5.42 -17.44 9.92
C ILE A 129 -6.77 -17.75 10.56
N LYS A 130 -6.74 -18.45 11.70
CA LYS A 130 -7.95 -18.81 12.45
C LYS A 130 -8.64 -17.53 12.90
N ALA A 131 -9.92 -17.37 12.52
CA ALA A 131 -10.77 -16.24 12.90
C ALA A 131 -10.82 -16.01 14.43
N GLU A 132 -10.51 -17.05 15.21
CA GLU A 132 -10.35 -17.04 16.66
C GLU A 132 -9.33 -15.98 17.13
N GLN A 133 -8.24 -15.77 16.38
CA GLN A 133 -7.20 -14.78 16.72
C GLN A 133 -7.67 -13.33 16.48
N LEU A 134 -8.49 -13.10 15.46
CA LEU A 134 -9.05 -11.77 15.20
C LEU A 134 -10.04 -11.35 16.30
N GLY A 135 -10.81 -12.30 16.84
CA GLY A 135 -11.74 -12.05 17.95
C GLY A 135 -11.03 -11.60 19.23
N SER A 136 -9.90 -12.21 19.57
CA SER A 136 -9.10 -11.83 20.74
C SER A 136 -8.53 -10.42 20.61
N ILE A 137 -7.99 -10.06 19.43
CA ILE A 137 -7.40 -8.74 19.19
C ILE A 137 -8.45 -7.63 19.30
N LEU A 138 -9.65 -7.84 18.71
CA LEU A 138 -10.74 -6.85 18.79
C LEU A 138 -11.26 -6.66 20.22
N THR A 139 -11.28 -7.73 21.01
CA THR A 139 -11.70 -7.68 22.41
C THR A 139 -10.68 -6.92 23.27
N GLU A 140 -9.39 -7.17 23.09
CA GLU A 140 -8.33 -6.47 23.80
C GLU A 140 -8.32 -4.96 23.48
N PHE A 141 -8.49 -4.61 22.20
CA PHE A 141 -8.58 -3.23 21.76
C PHE A 141 -9.81 -2.51 22.37
N THR A 142 -10.97 -3.17 22.39
CA THR A 142 -12.19 -2.61 22.96
C THR A 142 -12.03 -2.38 24.47
N LYS A 143 -11.41 -3.33 25.19
CA LYS A 143 -11.12 -3.19 26.62
C LYS A 143 -10.21 -1.98 26.89
N SER A 144 -9.16 -1.78 26.09
CA SER A 144 -8.25 -0.64 26.24
C SER A 144 -8.95 0.72 26.08
N ILE A 145 -9.88 0.84 25.13
CA ILE A 145 -10.65 2.07 24.94
C ILE A 145 -11.60 2.32 26.12
N VAL A 146 -12.33 1.30 26.56
CA VAL A 146 -13.25 1.44 27.70
C VAL A 146 -12.50 1.84 28.98
N GLU A 147 -11.30 1.29 29.18
CA GLU A 147 -10.46 1.63 30.33
C GLU A 147 -9.92 3.06 30.25
N ALA A 148 -9.48 3.52 29.07
CA ALA A 148 -9.05 4.90 28.86
C ALA A 148 -10.19 5.91 29.07
N LEU A 149 -11.40 5.59 28.59
CA LEU A 149 -12.59 6.44 28.81
C LEU A 149 -12.99 6.48 30.28
N LYS A 150 -12.90 5.35 30.99
CA LYS A 150 -13.18 5.29 32.44
C LYS A 150 -12.16 6.10 33.24
N GLN A 151 -10.87 6.04 32.87
CA GLN A 151 -9.83 6.86 33.50
C GLN A 151 -10.07 8.35 33.25
N ALA A 152 -10.40 8.76 32.02
CA ALA A 152 -10.70 10.14 31.68
C ALA A 152 -11.89 10.70 32.50
N ASN A 153 -12.94 9.90 32.67
CA ASN A 153 -14.13 10.30 33.44
C ASN A 153 -13.89 10.29 34.97
N SER A 154 -12.92 9.53 35.49
CA SER A 154 -12.52 9.58 36.90
C SER A 154 -11.58 10.74 37.23
N SER A 155 -10.81 11.25 36.26
CA SER A 155 -9.97 12.44 36.45
C SER A 155 -10.75 13.76 36.53
N ASP A 156 -11.98 13.80 36.03
CA ASP A 156 -12.82 15.02 36.00
C ASP A 156 -13.56 15.28 37.34
N ASN A 157 -13.66 14.28 38.23
CA ASN A 157 -14.38 14.40 39.49
C ASN A 157 -13.48 14.65 40.72
N ARG A 158 -12.27 15.21 40.53
CA ARG A 158 -11.31 15.45 41.63
C ARG A 158 -10.93 16.93 41.86
N THR A 159 -11.58 17.86 41.17
CA THR A 159 -11.19 19.28 41.18
C THR A 159 -12.19 20.23 41.84
N PHE A 160 -13.21 19.73 42.53
CA PHE A 160 -14.09 20.57 43.35
C PHE A 160 -14.25 19.98 44.76
N HIS A 161 -13.29 20.24 45.63
CA HIS A 161 -13.55 20.48 47.06
C HIS A 161 -12.28 21.02 47.74
N SER A 162 -12.22 22.32 47.94
CA SER A 162 -11.49 23.01 49.01
C SER A 162 -12.17 24.35 49.27
#